data_AF-A0A534AJT2-F1
#
_entry.id   AF-A0A534AJT2-F1
#
_cell.length_a   1.000
_cell.length_b   1.000
_cell.length_c   1.000
_cell.angle_alpha   90.00
_cell.angle_beta   90.00
_cell.angle_gamma   90.00
#
_symmetry.space_group_name_H-M   'P 1'
#
loop_
_entity.id
_entity.type
_entity.pdbx_description
1 polymer ?
#
loop_
_entity_poly.entity_id
_entity_poly.type
_entity_poly.pdbx_seq_one_letter_code
_entity_poly.pdbx_strand_id
1 'polypeptide(L)'
;PNARIIDARREPMACCFGNLKQLYARGQEFAYSVDDIARYYRTYLELMEHWDTVLPGRVLRVHYEDVVEDLEGSVRRLLEFCELPFEPACLEYHRTARSIRTASSEQVRQPIFREGLDQWRHYEPWLGPLREALGDALVRYRLKESR
;
A
#
# COMPACT_ATOMS: atom_id res chain seq x y z
N PRO A 1 -11.67 -23.44 3.07
CA PRO A 1 -11.21 -22.10 2.61
C PRO A 1 -10.37 -21.42 3.70
N ASN A 2 -9.05 -21.67 3.68
CA ASN A 2 -8.10 -21.32 4.75
C ASN A 2 -7.18 -20.14 4.37
N ALA A 3 -7.49 -19.44 3.27
CA ALA A 3 -6.68 -18.33 2.82
C ALA A 3 -6.67 -17.18 3.84
N ARG A 4 -5.48 -16.62 4.04
CA ARG A 4 -5.21 -15.41 4.81
C ARG A 4 -5.02 -14.25 3.81
N ILE A 5 -5.70 -13.14 4.04
CA ILE A 5 -5.70 -11.99 3.12
C ILE A 5 -4.97 -10.83 3.80
N ILE A 6 -4.00 -10.25 3.10
CA ILE A 6 -3.27 -9.07 3.56
C ILE A 6 -3.64 -7.91 2.65
N ASP A 7 -4.15 -6.84 3.26
CA ASP A 7 -4.42 -5.57 2.60
C ASP A 7 -3.23 -4.63 2.83
N ALA A 8 -2.32 -4.58 1.85
CA ALA A 8 -1.18 -3.67 1.86
C ALA A 8 -1.63 -2.27 1.40
N ARG A 9 -1.78 -1.37 2.38
CA ARG A 9 -2.33 -0.03 2.18
C ARG A 9 -1.26 1.03 2.32
N ARG A 10 -1.36 2.09 1.55
CA ARG A 10 -0.44 3.22 1.57
C ARG A 10 -1.19 4.54 1.56
N GLU A 11 -0.59 5.60 2.09
CA GLU A 11 -1.10 6.96 2.04
C GLU A 11 -1.59 7.34 0.62
N PRO A 12 -2.80 7.90 0.48
CA PRO A 12 -3.43 8.04 -0.83
C PRO A 12 -2.66 8.92 -1.82
N MET A 13 -2.07 10.04 -1.38
CA MET A 13 -1.27 10.89 -2.27
C MET A 13 -0.02 10.15 -2.77
N ALA A 14 0.72 9.51 -1.87
CA ALA A 14 1.91 8.74 -2.18
C ALA A 14 1.61 7.54 -3.10
N CYS A 15 0.48 6.86 -2.86
CA CYS A 15 0.01 5.75 -3.68
C CYS A 15 -0.38 6.22 -5.09
N CYS A 16 -1.25 7.21 -5.18
CA CYS A 16 -1.77 7.69 -6.46
C CYS A 16 -0.68 8.35 -7.29
N PHE A 17 0.14 9.23 -6.69
CA PHE A 17 1.29 9.83 -7.37
C PHE A 17 2.29 8.78 -7.87
N GLY A 18 2.53 7.73 -7.07
CA GLY A 18 3.42 6.63 -7.43
C GLY A 18 2.98 5.90 -8.70
N ASN A 19 1.67 5.69 -8.88
CA ASN A 19 1.10 5.11 -10.09
C ASN A 19 1.11 6.13 -11.25
N LEU A 20 0.74 7.39 -11.01
CA LEU A 20 0.66 8.43 -12.04
C LEU A 20 2.01 8.65 -12.75
N LYS A 21 3.11 8.67 -12.00
CA LYS A 21 4.46 8.85 -12.56
C LYS A 21 5.04 7.58 -13.21
N GLN A 22 4.43 6.42 -12.98
CA GLN A 22 4.97 5.14 -13.45
C GLN A 22 4.51 4.87 -14.88
N LEU A 23 5.47 4.63 -15.77
CA LEU A 23 5.16 4.10 -17.09
C LEU A 23 4.93 2.59 -16.99
N TYR A 24 3.68 2.17 -17.18
CA TYR A 24 3.25 0.79 -17.18
C TYR A 24 3.23 0.26 -18.61
N ALA A 25 3.64 -1.00 -18.79
CA ALA A 25 3.70 -1.59 -20.12
C ALA A 25 2.31 -1.73 -20.75
N ARG A 26 1.31 -2.24 -20.01
CA ARG A 26 -0.10 -2.44 -20.42
C ARG A 26 -1.04 -2.60 -19.22
N GLY A 27 -2.29 -2.16 -19.36
CA GLY A 27 -3.40 -2.55 -18.46
C GLY A 27 -3.65 -1.67 -17.23
N GLN A 28 -2.92 -0.56 -17.07
CA GLN A 28 -3.10 0.41 -15.97
C GLN A 28 -3.49 1.78 -16.53
N GLU A 29 -4.42 1.84 -17.49
CA GLU A 29 -4.86 3.09 -18.13
C GLU A 29 -5.42 4.10 -17.11
N PHE A 30 -6.07 3.60 -16.04
CA PHE A 30 -6.57 4.41 -14.93
C PHE A 30 -5.47 5.24 -14.25
N ALA A 31 -4.20 4.82 -14.33
CA ALA A 31 -3.10 5.52 -13.67
C ALA A 31 -2.78 6.87 -14.31
N TYR A 32 -3.23 7.12 -15.55
CA TYR A 32 -2.89 8.33 -16.32
C TYR A 32 -4.00 9.40 -16.30
N SER A 33 -5.02 9.22 -15.46
CA SER A 33 -6.09 10.17 -15.23
C SER A 33 -6.21 10.40 -13.73
N VAL A 34 -6.12 11.67 -13.31
CA VAL A 34 -6.22 12.06 -11.90
C VAL A 34 -7.57 11.63 -11.30
N ASP A 35 -8.64 11.79 -12.08
CA ASP A 35 -9.99 11.42 -11.64
C ASP A 35 -10.15 9.90 -11.52
N ASP A 36 -9.62 9.15 -12.48
CA ASP A 36 -9.76 7.68 -12.48
C ASP A 36 -8.91 7.05 -11.38
N ILE A 37 -7.70 7.53 -11.14
CA ILE A 37 -6.86 7.00 -10.07
C ILE A 37 -7.43 7.32 -8.69
N ALA A 38 -7.93 8.53 -8.49
CA ALA A 38 -8.59 8.90 -7.23
C ALA A 38 -9.85 8.05 -7.02
N ARG A 39 -10.68 7.90 -8.05
CA ARG A 39 -11.87 7.03 -8.01
C ARG A 39 -11.50 5.59 -7.67
N TYR A 40 -10.48 5.04 -8.32
CA TYR A 40 -10.01 3.67 -8.08
C TYR A 40 -9.62 3.48 -6.61
N TYR A 41 -8.82 4.40 -6.05
CA TYR A 41 -8.41 4.33 -4.66
C TYR A 41 -9.61 4.41 -3.69
N ARG A 42 -10.58 5.29 -3.96
CA ARG A 42 -11.80 5.43 -3.16
C ARG A 42 -12.66 4.16 -3.21
N THR A 43 -12.89 3.59 -4.39
CA THR A 43 -13.62 2.33 -4.56
C THR A 43 -12.90 1.18 -3.85
N TYR A 44 -11.57 1.16 -3.88
CA TYR A 44 -10.79 0.19 -3.11
C TYR A 44 -11.04 0.32 -1.59
N LEU A 45 -11.08 1.53 -1.04
CA LEU A 45 -11.39 1.73 0.39
C LEU A 45 -12.79 1.22 0.73
N GLU A 46 -13.80 1.56 -0.08
CA GLU A 46 -15.19 1.10 0.09
C GLU A 46 -15.30 -0.42 0.00
N LEU A 47 -14.58 -1.04 -0.93
CA LEU A 47 -14.53 -2.49 -1.06
C LEU A 47 -13.92 -3.14 0.20
N MET A 48 -12.86 -2.57 0.75
CA MET A 48 -12.24 -3.11 1.96
C MET A 48 -13.11 -2.92 3.21
N GLU A 49 -13.88 -1.84 3.30
CA GLU A 49 -14.89 -1.60 4.33
C GLU A 49 -16.02 -2.63 4.26
N HIS A 50 -16.49 -2.94 3.04
CA HIS A 50 -17.43 -4.04 2.84
C HIS A 50 -16.87 -5.37 3.36
N TRP A 51 -15.61 -5.71 3.03
CA TRP A 51 -14.98 -6.94 3.51
C TRP A 51 -14.80 -6.99 5.02
N ASP A 52 -14.49 -5.87 5.67
CA ASP A 52 -14.43 -5.78 7.13
C ASP A 52 -15.81 -6.10 7.75
N THR A 53 -16.89 -5.66 7.11
CA THR A 53 -18.27 -5.90 7.55
C THR A 53 -18.71 -7.36 7.35
N VAL A 54 -18.52 -7.91 6.14
CA VAL A 54 -19.07 -9.24 5.81
C VAL A 54 -18.14 -10.39 6.19
N LEU A 55 -16.86 -10.12 6.42
CA LEU A 55 -15.82 -11.10 6.74
C LEU A 55 -14.89 -10.57 7.86
N PRO A 56 -15.42 -10.26 9.06
CA PRO A 56 -14.63 -9.65 10.13
C PRO A 56 -13.43 -10.52 10.52
N GLY A 57 -12.26 -9.88 10.62
CA GLY A 57 -11.00 -10.54 10.98
C GLY A 57 -10.39 -11.42 9.89
N ARG A 58 -10.96 -11.46 8.68
CA ARG A 58 -10.41 -12.25 7.56
C ARG A 58 -9.33 -11.54 6.77
N VAL A 59 -9.26 -10.22 6.86
CA VAL A 59 -8.26 -9.40 6.19
C VAL A 59 -7.40 -8.69 7.24
N LEU A 60 -6.09 -8.87 7.16
CA LEU A 60 -5.15 -8.07 7.92
C LEU A 60 -4.79 -6.82 7.12
N ARG A 61 -5.17 -5.65 7.63
CA ARG A 61 -4.69 -4.37 7.11
C ARG A 61 -3.27 -4.09 7.58
N VAL A 62 -2.38 -3.82 6.63
CA VAL A 62 -0.97 -3.48 6.84
C VAL A 62 -0.69 -2.15 6.16
N HIS A 63 -0.42 -1.12 6.96
CA HIS A 63 -0.07 0.19 6.42
C HIS A 63 1.41 0.24 6.11
N TYR A 64 1.76 0.63 4.88
CA TYR A 64 3.13 0.71 4.42
C TYR A 64 3.97 1.65 5.29
N GLU A 65 3.42 2.76 5.77
CA GLU A 65 4.18 3.66 6.64
C GLU A 65 4.55 2.96 7.96
N ASP A 66 3.66 2.12 8.52
CA ASP A 66 3.94 1.39 9.76
C ASP A 66 5.06 0.35 9.55
N VAL A 67 5.12 -0.26 8.36
CA VAL A 67 6.21 -1.18 7.97
C VAL A 67 7.53 -0.44 7.84
N VAL A 68 7.52 0.79 7.34
CA VAL A 68 8.72 1.64 7.22
C VAL A 68 9.22 2.10 8.59
N GLU A 69 8.32 2.43 9.52
CA GLU A 69 8.68 2.83 10.88
C GLU A 69 9.16 1.65 11.74
N ASP A 70 8.49 0.50 11.65
CA ASP A 70 8.78 -0.71 12.42
C ASP A 70 8.61 -1.96 11.56
N LEU A 71 9.67 -2.28 10.81
CA LEU A 71 9.70 -3.44 9.93
C LEU A 71 9.54 -4.74 10.71
N GLU A 72 10.27 -4.91 11.82
CA GLU A 72 10.25 -6.15 12.58
C GLU A 72 8.88 -6.40 13.23
N GLY A 73 8.31 -5.39 13.90
CA GLY A 73 6.99 -5.51 14.50
C GLY A 73 5.91 -5.79 13.45
N SER A 74 5.99 -5.13 12.29
CA SER A 74 5.07 -5.37 11.18
C SER A 74 5.20 -6.79 10.60
N VAL A 75 6.41 -7.28 10.41
CA VAL A 75 6.68 -8.66 9.93
C VAL A 75 6.17 -9.69 10.93
N ARG A 76 6.42 -9.49 12.23
CA ARG A 76 5.93 -10.39 13.28
C ARG A 76 4.41 -10.47 13.28
N ARG A 77 3.72 -9.34 13.24
CA ARG A 77 2.25 -9.27 13.17
C ARG A 77 1.68 -9.95 11.93
N LEU A 78 2.34 -9.78 10.78
CA LEU A 78 1.93 -10.39 9.51
C LEU A 78 2.08 -11.92 9.57
N LEU A 79 3.22 -12.42 10.07
CA LEU A 79 3.46 -13.85 10.21
C LEU A 79 2.53 -14.49 11.24
N GLU A 80 2.26 -13.82 12.36
CA GLU A 80 1.29 -14.25 13.37
C GLU A 80 -0.12 -14.41 12.76
N PHE A 81 -0.61 -13.42 12.01
CA PHE A 81 -1.89 -13.51 11.31
C PHE A 81 -1.92 -14.67 10.30
N CYS A 82 -0.79 -14.92 9.65
CA CYS A 82 -0.63 -16.03 8.71
C CYS A 82 -0.41 -17.40 9.38
N GLU A 83 -0.32 -17.46 10.71
CA GLU A 83 0.02 -18.66 11.49
C GLU A 83 1.38 -19.27 11.07
N LEU A 84 2.35 -18.40 10.77
CA LEU A 84 3.69 -18.78 10.37
C LEU A 84 4.71 -18.44 11.47
N PRO A 85 5.75 -19.26 11.67
CA PRO A 85 6.85 -18.91 12.56
C PRO A 85 7.60 -17.68 12.05
N PHE A 86 8.21 -16.94 12.97
CA PHE A 86 9.09 -15.83 12.59
C PHE A 86 10.32 -16.35 11.84
N GLU A 87 10.62 -15.71 10.70
CA GLU A 87 11.78 -16.02 9.85
C GLU A 87 12.65 -14.77 9.68
N PRO A 88 13.89 -14.75 10.20
CA PRO A 88 14.78 -13.58 10.11
C PRO A 88 15.03 -13.09 8.69
N ALA A 89 15.01 -13.98 7.69
CA ALA A 89 15.18 -13.61 6.28
C ALA A 89 14.10 -12.63 5.78
N CYS A 90 12.94 -12.53 6.44
CA CYS A 90 11.92 -11.53 6.12
C CYS A 90 12.41 -10.09 6.38
N LEU A 91 13.34 -9.88 7.32
CA LEU A 91 13.94 -8.56 7.58
C LEU A 91 15.06 -8.23 6.58
N GLU A 92 15.66 -9.26 6.00
CA GLU A 92 16.73 -9.16 5.00
C GLU A 92 16.21 -9.40 3.57
N TYR A 93 14.94 -9.08 3.31
CA TYR A 93 14.25 -9.37 2.04
C TYR A 93 15.02 -8.88 0.80
N HIS A 94 15.74 -7.75 0.93
CA HIS A 94 16.52 -7.12 -0.12
C HIS A 94 17.73 -7.96 -0.58
N ARG A 95 18.16 -8.95 0.22
CA ARG A 95 19.23 -9.90 -0.12
C ARG A 95 18.77 -11.07 -0.99
N THR A 96 17.48 -11.16 -1.31
CA THR A 96 16.96 -12.28 -2.10
C THR A 96 17.58 -12.33 -3.51
N ALA A 97 18.05 -13.51 -3.91
CA ALA A 97 18.58 -13.75 -5.26
C ALA A 97 17.48 -14.02 -6.30
N ARG A 98 16.22 -14.14 -5.88
CA ARG A 98 15.09 -14.43 -6.78
C ARG A 98 14.87 -13.27 -7.76
N SER A 99 14.48 -13.61 -8.99
CA SER A 99 14.03 -12.61 -9.97
C SER A 99 12.74 -11.92 -9.50
N ILE A 100 12.80 -10.59 -9.36
CA ILE A 100 11.66 -9.72 -9.04
C ILE A 100 11.25 -9.01 -10.33
N ARG A 101 10.05 -9.34 -10.83
CA ARG A 101 9.50 -8.81 -12.10
C ARG A 101 8.34 -7.87 -11.83
N THR A 102 8.61 -6.75 -11.19
CA THR A 102 7.65 -5.68 -10.88
C THR A 102 8.25 -4.32 -11.24
N ALA A 103 7.39 -3.31 -11.43
CA ALA A 103 7.83 -1.93 -11.64
C ALA A 103 8.68 -1.36 -10.47
N SER A 104 8.58 -1.98 -9.29
CA SER A 104 9.29 -1.62 -8.07
C SER A 104 10.57 -2.44 -7.82
N SER A 105 11.05 -3.23 -8.80
CA SER A 105 12.15 -4.19 -8.59
C SER A 105 13.40 -3.57 -7.96
N GLU A 106 13.82 -2.40 -8.43
CA GLU A 106 15.00 -1.71 -7.91
C GLU A 106 14.80 -1.21 -6.47
N GLN A 107 13.57 -0.80 -6.12
CA GLN A 107 13.23 -0.36 -4.77
C GLN A 107 13.23 -1.53 -3.78
N VAL A 108 12.70 -2.69 -4.19
CA VAL A 108 12.64 -3.89 -3.33
C VAL A 108 14.04 -4.49 -3.09
N ARG A 109 15.01 -4.20 -3.95
CA ARG A 109 16.42 -4.62 -3.78
C ARG A 109 17.21 -3.75 -2.79
N GLN A 110 16.60 -2.72 -2.22
CA GLN A 110 17.20 -1.88 -1.20
C GLN A 110 16.61 -2.21 0.19
N PRO A 111 17.36 -1.99 1.28
CA PRO A 111 16.80 -1.96 2.64
C PRO A 111 15.61 -1.01 2.72
N ILE A 112 14.74 -1.17 3.73
CA ILE A 112 13.55 -0.31 3.82
C ILE A 112 13.95 1.15 4.05
N PHE A 113 13.34 2.07 3.30
CA PHE A 113 13.68 3.49 3.34
C PHE A 113 12.42 4.37 3.27
N ARG A 114 12.53 5.59 3.83
CA ARG A 114 11.42 6.53 3.97
C ARG A 114 11.14 7.35 2.71
N GLU A 115 12.13 7.52 1.84
CA GLU A 115 12.07 8.43 0.68
C GLU A 115 10.87 8.18 -0.23
N GLY A 116 10.43 6.91 -0.33
CA GLY A 116 9.24 6.56 -1.08
C GLY A 116 8.00 7.32 -0.59
N LEU A 117 7.83 7.49 0.72
CA LEU A 117 6.64 8.06 1.37
C LEU A 117 6.40 9.52 0.99
N ASP A 118 7.47 10.31 0.91
CA ASP A 118 7.37 11.77 0.80
C ASP A 118 7.65 12.30 -0.61
N GLN A 119 7.99 11.44 -1.58
CA GLN A 119 8.35 11.87 -2.94
C GLN A 119 7.29 12.75 -3.60
N TRP A 120 6.00 12.49 -3.33
CA TRP A 120 4.90 13.28 -3.88
C TRP A 120 4.90 14.73 -3.37
N ARG A 121 5.48 15.01 -2.19
CA ARG A 121 5.54 16.36 -1.60
C ARG A 121 6.36 17.32 -2.46
N HIS A 122 7.39 16.82 -3.14
CA HIS A 122 8.15 17.63 -4.10
C HIS A 122 7.29 18.11 -5.27
N TYR A 123 6.16 17.44 -5.52
CA TYR A 123 5.21 17.76 -6.58
C TYR A 123 3.88 18.32 -6.04
N GLU A 124 3.78 18.56 -4.72
CA GLU A 124 2.57 19.05 -4.06
C GLU A 124 1.91 20.24 -4.78
N PRO A 125 2.65 21.25 -5.30
CA PRO A 125 2.05 22.37 -6.02
C PRO A 125 1.23 21.99 -7.26
N TRP A 126 1.48 20.83 -7.88
CA TRP A 126 0.79 20.35 -9.08
C TRP A 126 -0.25 19.27 -8.80
N LEU A 127 -0.36 18.80 -7.55
CA LEU A 127 -1.25 17.70 -7.18
C LEU A 127 -2.55 18.16 -6.52
N GLY A 128 -2.91 19.44 -6.67
CA GLY A 128 -4.17 20.01 -6.18
C GLY A 128 -5.40 19.21 -6.65
N PRO A 129 -5.59 18.98 -7.96
CA PRO A 129 -6.72 18.20 -8.45
C PRO A 129 -6.79 16.78 -7.88
N LEU A 130 -5.65 16.12 -7.69
CA LEU A 130 -5.59 14.79 -7.09
C LEU A 130 -6.03 14.80 -5.63
N ARG A 131 -5.55 15.78 -4.85
CA ARG A 131 -5.94 15.97 -3.46
C ARG A 131 -7.46 16.19 -3.34
N GLU A 132 -8.01 17.05 -4.18
CA GLU A 132 -9.44 17.35 -4.23
C GLU A 132 -10.26 16.10 -4.58
N ALA A 133 -9.86 15.37 -5.63
CA ALA A 133 -10.54 14.15 -6.06
C ALA A 133 -10.47 13.03 -5.00
N LEU A 134 -9.36 12.94 -4.25
CA LEU A 134 -9.22 11.98 -3.15
C LEU A 134 -10.10 12.33 -1.94
N GLY A 135 -10.29 13.62 -1.63
CA GLY A 135 -11.22 14.07 -0.59
C GLY A 135 -11.01 13.38 0.77
N ASP A 136 -12.08 12.81 1.33
CA ASP A 136 -12.06 12.11 2.63
C ASP A 136 -11.15 10.87 2.66
N ALA A 137 -10.76 10.32 1.50
CA ALA A 137 -9.85 9.17 1.44
C ALA A 137 -8.50 9.46 2.11
N LEU A 138 -8.07 10.74 2.10
CA LEU A 138 -6.86 11.24 2.76
C LEU A 138 -6.85 10.99 4.28
N VAL A 139 -8.02 10.78 4.88
CA VAL A 139 -8.18 10.47 6.31
C VAL A 139 -8.71 9.06 6.49
N ARG A 140 -9.75 8.69 5.73
CA ARG A 140 -10.45 7.40 5.82
C ARG A 140 -9.53 6.20 5.65
N TYR A 141 -8.45 6.32 4.86
CA TYR A 141 -7.51 5.21 4.67
C TYR A 141 -6.88 4.71 5.99
N ARG A 142 -6.76 5.59 7.01
CA ARG A 142 -6.14 5.34 8.31
C ARG A 142 -7.13 5.09 9.45
N LEU A 143 -8.41 5.38 9.25
CA LEU A 143 -9.40 5.14 10.30
C LEU A 143 -9.47 3.64 10.57
N LYS A 144 -9.20 3.27 11.83
CA LYS A 144 -9.66 1.99 12.35
C LYS A 144 -11.14 2.18 12.62
N GLU A 145 -11.99 1.44 11.93
CA GLU A 145 -13.36 1.28 12.42
C GLU A 145 -13.24 0.74 13.85
N SER A 146 -13.67 1.59 14.78
CA SER A 146 -13.75 1.21 16.19
C SER A 146 -14.81 0.12 16.24
N ARG A 147 -14.42 -1.03 16.79
CA ARG A 147 -15.31 -2.17 17.01
C ARG A 147 -16.60 -1.77 17.72
#